data_AF-A0A6H0DY22-F1
#
_entry.id   AF-A0A6H0DY22-F1
#
_cell.length_a   1.000
_cell.length_b   1.000
_cell.length_c   1.000
_cell.angle_alpha   90.00
_cell.angle_beta   90.00
_cell.angle_gamma   90.00
#
_symmetry.space_group_name_H-M   'P 1'
#
loop_
_entity.id
_entity.type
_entity.pdbx_description
1 polymer ?
#
loop_
_entity_poly.entity_id
_entity_poly.type
_entity_poly.pdbx_seq_one_letter_code
_entity_poly.pdbx_strand_id
1 'polypeptide(L)' 'MHTVAANCNAIGQQVAASAGGQLRRADAVQQGGQTVCVITYTVPSRDGKPPRRVQTTVNAG' A
#
# COMPACT_ATOMS: atom_id res chain seq x y z
N MET A 1 4.36 -5.41 -20.26
CA MET A 1 4.72 -4.05 -19.80
C MET A 1 4.06 -3.87 -18.44
N HIS A 2 4.80 -3.97 -17.34
CA HIS A 2 4.22 -3.74 -16.02
C HIS A 2 3.92 -2.24 -15.89
N THR A 3 2.64 -1.89 -15.80
CA THR A 3 2.22 -0.50 -15.61
C THR A 3 2.58 -0.06 -14.20
N VAL A 4 2.77 1.25 -14.00
CA VAL A 4 3.10 1.78 -12.66
C VAL A 4 2.02 1.42 -11.63
N ALA A 5 0.75 1.32 -12.06
CA ALA A 5 -0.34 0.82 -11.23
C ALA A 5 -0.20 -0.67 -10.84
N ALA A 6 0.26 -1.53 -11.76
CA ALA A 6 0.56 -2.93 -11.44
C ALA A 6 1.74 -3.05 -10.46
N ASN A 7 2.77 -2.19 -10.63
CA ASN A 7 3.88 -2.09 -9.69
C ASN A 7 3.40 -1.68 -8.29
N CYS A 8 2.53 -0.68 -8.18
CA CYS A 8 1.99 -0.25 -6.89
C CYS A 8 1.14 -1.32 -6.19
N ASN A 9 0.41 -2.16 -6.93
CA ASN A 9 -0.33 -3.27 -6.34
C ASN A 9 0.60 -4.35 -5.78
N ALA A 10 1.64 -4.73 -6.54
CA ALA A 10 2.63 -5.71 -6.08
C ALA A 10 3.42 -5.19 -4.86
N ILE A 11 3.89 -3.93 -4.91
CA ILE A 11 4.57 -3.28 -3.79
C ILE A 11 3.62 -3.19 -2.58
N GLY A 12 2.37 -2.77 -2.80
CA GLY A 12 1.34 -2.69 -1.76
C GLY A 12 1.07 -4.02 -1.08
N GLN A 13 1.02 -5.11 -1.83
CA GLN A 13 0.85 -6.46 -1.29
C GLN A 13 2.03 -6.85 -0.40
N GLN A 14 3.26 -6.59 -0.84
CA GLN A 14 4.47 -6.88 -0.07
C GLN A 14 4.54 -6.05 1.23
N VAL A 15 4.24 -4.75 1.16
CA VAL A 15 4.21 -3.85 2.32
C VAL A 15 3.15 -4.29 3.33
N ALA A 16 1.94 -4.59 2.85
CA ALA A 16 0.85 -5.04 3.70
C ALA A 16 1.19 -6.39 4.37
N ALA A 17 1.69 -7.36 3.61
CA ALA A 17 2.05 -8.68 4.13
C ALA A 17 3.18 -8.60 5.17
N SER A 18 4.19 -7.76 4.93
CA SER A 18 5.29 -7.53 5.87
C SER A 18 4.81 -6.93 7.20
N ALA A 19 3.75 -6.11 7.15
CA ALA A 19 3.11 -5.55 8.34
C ALA A 19 2.09 -6.49 9.01
N GLY A 20 1.95 -7.74 8.52
CA GLY A 20 0.92 -8.68 9.00
C GLY A 20 -0.50 -8.25 8.64
N GLY A 21 -0.66 -7.40 7.62
CA GLY A 21 -1.91 -6.81 7.19
C GLY A 21 -2.36 -7.27 5.80
N GLN A 22 -3.48 -6.68 5.36
CA GLN A 22 -4.08 -6.93 4.06
C GLN A 22 -4.14 -5.63 3.25
N LEU A 23 -3.69 -5.69 2.01
CA LEU A 23 -3.79 -4.56 1.09
C LEU A 23 -5.26 -4.23 0.82
N ARG A 24 -5.63 -2.96 0.97
CA ARG A 24 -6.97 -2.46 0.62
C ARG A 24 -6.98 -1.67 -0.67
N ARG A 25 -5.94 -0.87 -0.91
CA ARG A 25 -5.82 -0.02 -2.09
C ARG A 25 -4.37 0.33 -2.35
N ALA A 26 -3.99 0.38 -3.62
CA ALA A 26 -2.71 0.92 -4.05
C ALA A 26 -2.94 1.77 -5.30
N ASP A 27 -2.58 3.05 -5.22
CA ASP A 27 -2.73 4.01 -6.31
C ASP A 27 -1.38 4.59 -6.72
N ALA A 28 -1.14 4.71 -8.02
CA ALA A 28 -0.04 5.48 -8.56
C ALA A 28 -0.46 6.95 -8.64
N VAL A 29 0.29 7.84 -8.01
CA VAL A 29 0.03 9.29 -7.95
C VAL A 29 1.30 10.02 -8.39
N GLN A 30 1.17 11.09 -9.16
CA GLN A 30 2.29 11.99 -9.44
C GLN A 30 2.39 13.04 -8.34
N GLN A 31 3.54 13.12 -7.67
CA GLN A 31 3.88 14.15 -6.68
C GLN A 31 5.21 14.79 -7.04
N GLY A 32 5.21 16.11 -7.29
CA GLY A 32 6.44 16.85 -7.57
C GLY A 32 7.23 16.36 -8.80
N GLY A 33 6.55 15.80 -9.80
CA GLY A 33 7.19 15.23 -10.99
C GLY A 33 7.67 13.78 -10.85
N GLN A 34 7.50 13.16 -9.67
CA GLN A 34 7.81 11.76 -9.43
C GLN A 34 6.51 10.94 -9.30
N THR A 35 6.51 9.70 -9.79
CA THR A 35 5.40 8.78 -9.52
C THR A 35 5.65 8.03 -8.22
N VAL A 36 4.67 8.09 -7.32
CA VAL A 36 4.66 7.43 -6.02
C VAL A 36 3.45 6.52 -5.89
N CYS A 37 3.55 5.48 -5.08
CA CYS A 37 2.47 4.59 -4.73
C CYS A 37 1.89 5.00 -3.37
N VAL A 38 0.62 5.43 -3.36
CA VAL A 38 -0.15 5.61 -2.12
C VAL A 38 -0.82 4.28 -1.80
N ILE A 39 -0.39 3.67 -0.70
CA ILE A 39 -0.79 2.33 -0.29
C ILE A 39 -1.62 2.45 0.97
N THR A 40 -2.83 1.88 0.95
CA THR A 40 -3.67 1.70 2.11
C THR A 40 -3.78 0.21 2.43
N TYR A 41 -3.45 -0.18 3.66
CA TYR A 41 -3.64 -1.53 4.15
C TYR A 41 -4.24 -1.53 5.56
N THR A 42 -4.76 -2.67 5.97
CA THR A 42 -5.31 -2.87 7.31
C THR A 42 -4.53 -3.93 8.05
N VAL A 43 -4.11 -3.63 9.27
CA VAL A 43 -3.48 -4.59 10.18
C VAL A 43 -4.54 -5.06 11.18
N PRO A 44 -4.84 -6.37 11.26
CA PRO A 44 -5.73 -6.91 12.27
C PRO A 44 -5.20 -6.60 13.67
N SER A 45 -6.10 -6.17 14.56
CA SER A 45 -5.78 -6.03 15.97
C SER A 45 -6.19 -7.31 16.70
N ARG A 46 -5.50 -7.63 17.80
CA ARG A 46 -5.94 -8.68 18.71
C ARG A 46 -7.00 -8.13 19.67
N ASP A 47 -7.73 -9.03 20.33
CA ASP A 47 -8.63 -8.72 21.44
C ASP A 47 -9.88 -7.90 21.06
N GLY A 48 -10.45 -8.16 19.87
CA GLY A 48 -11.70 -7.53 19.43
C GLY A 48 -11.59 -6.04 19.08
N LYS A 49 -10.37 -5.49 19.10
CA LYS A 49 -10.12 -4.12 18.65
C LYS A 49 -10.33 -4.00 17.14
N PRO A 50 -10.79 -2.85 16.65
CA PRO A 50 -10.95 -2.64 15.22
C PRO A 50 -9.60 -2.75 14.49
N PRO A 51 -9.58 -3.21 13.22
CA PRO A 51 -8.38 -3.22 12.40
C PRO A 51 -7.78 -1.83 12.26
N ARG A 52 -6.45 -1.73 12.39
CA ARG A 52 -5.75 -0.47 12.19
C ARG A 52 -5.56 -0.23 10.70
N ARG A 53 -6.17 0.83 10.17
CA ARG A 53 -5.94 1.29 8.81
C ARG A 53 -4.66 2.12 8.77
N VAL A 54 -3.73 1.76 7.89
CA VAL A 54 -2.46 2.44 7.68
C VAL A 54 -2.39 2.90 6.23
N GLN A 55 -1.97 4.14 6.04
CA GLN A 55 -1.69 4.71 4.73
C GLN A 55 -0.21 5.10 4.68
N THR A 56 0.49 4.64 3.66
CA THR A 56 1.90 4.94 3.44
C THR A 56 2.14 5.32 1.98
N THR A 57 3.17 6.11 1.74
CA THR A 57 3.61 6.50 0.40
C THR A 57 4.99 5.93 0.17
N VAL A 58 5.19 5.27 -0.96
CA VAL A 58 6.48 4.71 -1.38
C VAL A 58 6.78 5.09 -2.82
N ASN A 59 8.05 5.08 -3.22
CA ASN A 59 8.43 5.39 -4.59
C ASN A 59 7.98 4.27 -5.55
N ALA A 60 7.47 4.63 -6.73
CA ALA A 60 6.91 3.66 -7.68
C ALA A 60 7.95 2.99 -8.60
N GLY A 61 9.22 3.43 -8.53
CA GLY A 61 10.33 2.92 -9.35
C GLY A 61 10.42 3.62 -10.70
#